data_AF-A0A660L5R1-F1
#
_entry.id   AF-A0A660L5R1-F1
#
_cell.length_a   1.000
_cell.length_b   1.000
_cell.length_c   1.000
_cell.angle_alpha   90.00
_cell.angle_beta   90.00
_cell.angle_gamma   90.00
#
_symmetry.space_group_name_H-M   'P 1'
#
loop_
_entity.id
_entity.type
_entity.pdbx_description
1 polymer ?
#
loop_
_entity_poly.entity_id
_entity_poly.type
_entity_poly.pdbx_seq_one_letter_code
_entity_poly.pdbx_strand_id
1 'polypeptide(L)'
;MTTPSNLSSTPSPPGAFRVLRAYVWRTWREGGRTLLKSSLLFSVLLVVVVLTIFLAPNLLTAPTRQSLEFYSRHYFGSLPDSRVAWAAAFLIIQGPFFLALLTSFTAANIPLNIIGSEINRGTMELLLAAPIRLRTLVLAMFTASLSFAVASWAVLSFMTLVLSFFTLWGMGVTQLMPEPTYWESAFLMPLSLAILAGLLSVLFLLLFPSLARFRTGMLVTQNPVVLIATSPVLISLVVITLRPDVSPVRVAYFAIVGSLILSILLVLVAPLLVRGETLLHEE
;
A
#
# COMPACT_ATOMS: atom_id res chain seq x y z
N MET A 1 40.43 51.54 11.01
CA MET A 1 39.37 51.20 10.04
C MET A 1 39.67 49.82 9.48
N THR A 2 39.08 48.79 10.06
CA THR A 2 39.16 47.41 9.59
C THR A 2 37.84 47.08 8.90
N THR A 3 37.86 46.96 7.58
CA THR A 3 36.75 46.47 6.78
C THR A 3 36.49 45.00 7.10
N PRO A 4 35.28 44.59 7.53
CA PRO A 4 34.96 43.18 7.65
C PRO A 4 34.69 42.61 6.26
N SER A 5 35.75 42.09 5.63
CA SER A 5 35.62 41.13 4.54
C SER A 5 35.36 39.76 5.15
N ASN A 6 34.10 39.34 5.23
CA ASN A 6 33.78 37.92 5.39
C ASN A 6 32.48 37.60 4.65
N LEU A 7 32.65 37.44 3.34
CA LEU A 7 32.18 36.30 2.56
C LEU A 7 30.89 35.67 3.08
N SER A 8 29.76 36.18 2.59
CA SER A 8 28.52 35.43 2.48
C SER A 8 28.75 34.25 1.53
N SER A 9 29.37 33.17 2.01
CA SER A 9 29.34 31.89 1.33
C SER A 9 27.92 31.37 1.44
N THR A 10 27.07 31.77 0.48
CA THR A 10 25.75 31.17 0.32
C THR A 10 25.96 29.66 0.21
N PRO A 11 25.46 28.85 1.15
CA PRO A 11 25.73 27.42 1.14
C PRO A 11 25.22 26.85 -0.17
N SER A 12 26.09 26.12 -0.88
CA SER A 12 25.72 25.45 -2.12
C SER A 12 24.48 24.58 -1.86
N PRO A 13 23.49 24.60 -2.77
CA PRO A 13 22.24 23.86 -2.57
C PRO A 13 22.57 22.38 -2.33
N PRO A 14 21.93 21.74 -1.34
CA PRO A 14 22.17 20.33 -1.08
C PRO A 14 21.85 19.52 -2.34
N GLY A 15 22.77 18.63 -2.72
CA GLY A 15 22.56 17.76 -3.88
C GLY A 15 21.29 16.93 -3.73
N ALA A 16 20.55 16.75 -4.83
CA ALA A 16 19.24 16.08 -4.83
C ALA A 16 19.25 14.74 -4.08
N PHE A 17 20.28 13.93 -4.31
CA PHE A 17 20.46 12.64 -3.64
C PHE A 17 20.49 12.73 -2.11
N ARG A 18 21.09 13.78 -1.52
CA ARG A 18 21.12 13.97 -0.07
C ARG A 18 19.73 14.26 0.47
N VAL A 19 18.94 15.07 -0.23
CA VAL A 19 17.55 15.38 0.13
C VAL A 19 16.70 14.11 0.06
N LEU A 20 16.80 13.34 -1.03
CA LEU A 20 16.09 12.07 -1.18
C LEU A 20 16.42 11.11 -0.04
N ARG A 21 17.72 10.88 0.23
CA ARG A 21 18.17 9.96 1.28
C ARG A 21 17.71 10.42 2.67
N ALA A 22 17.82 11.71 2.97
CA ALA A 22 17.39 12.26 4.25
C ALA A 22 15.88 12.08 4.46
N TYR A 23 15.08 12.32 3.42
CA TYR A 23 13.63 12.17 3.49
C TYR A 23 13.24 10.70 3.69
N VAL A 24 13.80 9.78 2.90
CA VAL A 24 13.60 8.32 3.06
C VAL A 24 13.95 7.90 4.48
N TRP A 25 15.16 8.23 4.96
CA TRP A 25 15.61 7.85 6.30
C TRP A 25 14.64 8.32 7.40
N ARG A 26 14.16 9.57 7.29
CA ARG A 26 13.20 10.13 8.23
C ARG A 26 11.86 9.40 8.18
N THR A 27 11.31 9.18 6.98
CA THR A 27 10.05 8.45 6.80
C THR A 27 10.13 7.06 7.42
N TRP A 28 11.28 6.38 7.27
CA TRP A 28 11.52 5.08 7.91
C TRP A 28 11.60 5.15 9.43
N ARG A 29 12.28 6.16 9.99
CA ARG A 29 12.39 6.36 11.44
C ARG A 29 11.02 6.62 12.07
N GLU A 30 10.18 7.42 11.42
CA GLU A 30 8.86 7.81 11.93
C GLU A 30 7.79 6.72 11.65
N GLY A 31 7.83 6.11 10.47
CA GLY A 31 6.84 5.13 10.00
C GLY A 31 7.13 3.67 10.36
N GLY A 32 8.38 3.31 10.63
CA GLY A 32 8.79 1.90 10.80
C GLY A 32 8.11 1.19 11.98
N ARG A 33 7.93 1.87 13.11
CA ARG A 33 7.18 1.32 14.26
C ARG A 33 5.70 1.11 13.92
N THR A 34 5.11 2.05 13.18
CA THR A 34 3.71 1.94 12.74
C THR A 34 3.55 0.78 11.77
N LEU A 35 4.48 0.60 10.82
CA LEU A 35 4.48 -0.54 9.91
C LEU A 35 4.45 -1.88 10.65
N LEU A 36 5.31 -2.05 11.66
CA LEU A 36 5.36 -3.28 12.45
C LEU A 36 4.06 -3.50 13.23
N LYS A 37 3.50 -2.45 13.86
CA LYS A 37 2.21 -2.53 14.57
C LYS A 37 1.07 -2.89 13.63
N SER A 38 0.97 -2.23 12.48
CA SER A 38 -0.03 -2.52 11.45
C SER A 38 0.10 -3.95 10.94
N SER A 39 1.33 -4.41 10.71
CA SER A 39 1.59 -5.78 10.26
C SER A 39 1.13 -6.82 11.28
N LEU A 40 1.39 -6.60 12.57
CA LEU A 40 0.91 -7.49 13.62
C LEU A 40 -0.62 -7.53 13.68
N LEU A 41 -1.27 -6.37 13.61
CA LEU A 41 -2.73 -6.26 13.61
C LEU A 41 -3.35 -6.99 12.41
N PHE A 42 -2.73 -6.87 11.24
CA PHE A 42 -3.19 -7.56 10.04
C PHE A 42 -2.95 -9.06 10.07
N SER A 43 -1.84 -9.53 10.66
CA SER A 43 -1.63 -10.95 10.89
C SER A 43 -2.71 -11.53 11.79
N VAL A 44 -3.07 -10.82 12.88
CA VAL A 44 -4.18 -11.24 13.76
C VAL A 44 -5.50 -11.25 12.99
N LEU A 45 -5.79 -10.22 12.19
CA LEU A 45 -6.98 -10.18 11.36
C LEU A 45 -7.05 -11.36 10.38
N LEU A 46 -5.94 -11.70 9.72
CA LEU A 46 -5.87 -12.82 8.80
C LEU A 46 -6.14 -14.15 9.51
N VAL A 47 -5.56 -14.37 10.70
CA VAL A 47 -5.87 -15.54 11.54
C VAL A 47 -7.36 -15.59 11.86
N VAL A 48 -7.96 -14.48 12.30
CA VAL A 48 -9.38 -14.42 12.66
C VAL A 48 -10.26 -14.75 11.45
N VAL A 49 -9.94 -14.24 10.26
CA VAL A 49 -10.71 -14.54 9.04
C VAL A 49 -10.60 -16.04 8.70
N VAL A 50 -9.41 -16.62 8.74
CA VAL A 50 -9.22 -18.05 8.45
C VAL A 50 -9.94 -18.93 9.47
N LEU A 51 -9.84 -18.60 10.77
CA LEU A 51 -10.58 -19.30 11.82
C LEU A 51 -12.09 -19.16 11.63
N THR A 52 -12.57 -18.00 11.19
CA THR A 52 -14.00 -17.78 10.90
C THR A 52 -14.47 -18.68 9.75
N ILE A 53 -13.68 -18.79 8.67
CA ILE A 53 -13.97 -19.68 7.54
C ILE A 53 -14.05 -21.14 8.01
N PHE A 54 -13.15 -21.55 8.91
CA PHE A 54 -13.06 -22.93 9.38
C PHE A 54 -14.12 -23.30 10.43
N LEU A 55 -14.35 -22.44 11.42
CA LEU A 55 -15.20 -22.72 12.59
C LEU A 55 -16.65 -22.26 12.39
N ALA A 56 -16.86 -21.15 11.71
CA ALA A 56 -18.16 -20.51 11.60
C ALA A 56 -18.41 -19.95 10.18
N PRO A 57 -18.41 -20.80 9.13
CA PRO A 57 -18.61 -20.36 7.74
C PRO A 57 -19.93 -19.63 7.51
N ASN A 58 -20.91 -19.84 8.41
CA ASN A 58 -22.20 -19.18 8.39
C ASN A 58 -22.13 -17.66 8.64
N LEU A 59 -21.04 -17.18 9.25
CA LEU A 59 -20.78 -15.74 9.47
C LEU A 59 -20.24 -15.03 8.22
N LEU A 60 -19.80 -15.78 7.21
CA LEU A 60 -19.38 -15.19 5.95
C LEU A 60 -20.58 -14.63 5.21
N THR A 61 -20.39 -13.48 4.56
CA THR A 61 -21.39 -12.92 3.65
C THR A 61 -21.68 -13.90 2.51
N ALA A 62 -22.90 -13.86 1.97
CA ALA A 62 -23.30 -14.73 0.85
C ALA A 62 -22.30 -14.70 -0.33
N PRO A 63 -21.84 -13.53 -0.85
CA PRO A 63 -20.90 -13.52 -1.97
C PRO A 63 -19.52 -14.09 -1.62
N THR A 64 -19.01 -13.83 -0.41
CA THR A 64 -17.73 -14.42 0.04
C THR A 64 -17.85 -15.93 0.15
N ARG A 65 -18.96 -16.45 0.69
CA ARG A 65 -19.17 -17.90 0.78
C ARG A 65 -19.27 -18.54 -0.61
N GLN A 66 -20.05 -17.97 -1.52
CA GLN A 66 -20.23 -18.48 -2.87
C GLN A 66 -18.93 -18.51 -3.67
N SER A 67 -18.11 -17.47 -3.55
CA SER A 67 -16.81 -17.42 -4.21
C SER A 67 -15.84 -18.45 -3.64
N LEU A 68 -15.77 -18.63 -2.32
CA LEU A 68 -14.95 -19.68 -1.71
C LEU A 68 -15.41 -21.08 -2.09
N GLU A 69 -16.71 -21.33 -2.14
CA GLU A 69 -17.27 -22.59 -2.59
C GLU A 69 -16.87 -22.88 -4.05
N PHE A 70 -17.00 -21.89 -4.93
CA PHE A 70 -16.58 -22.01 -6.33
C PHE A 70 -15.09 -22.34 -6.45
N TYR A 71 -14.21 -21.55 -5.80
CA TYR A 71 -12.77 -21.77 -5.88
C TYR A 71 -12.34 -23.09 -5.24
N SER A 72 -12.97 -23.48 -4.14
CA SER A 72 -12.69 -24.77 -3.49
C SER A 72 -12.99 -25.95 -4.41
N ARG A 73 -14.13 -25.93 -5.13
CA ARG A 73 -14.47 -26.98 -6.09
C ARG A 73 -13.55 -26.98 -7.30
N HIS A 74 -13.22 -25.80 -7.82
CA HIS A 74 -12.47 -25.69 -9.07
C HIS A 74 -10.98 -26.00 -8.90
N TYR A 75 -10.37 -25.57 -7.79
CA TYR A 75 -8.92 -25.69 -7.56
C TYR A 75 -8.54 -26.70 -6.49
N PHE A 76 -9.46 -27.06 -5.59
CA PHE A 76 -9.17 -27.87 -4.40
C PHE A 76 -10.19 -29.01 -4.18
N GLY A 77 -10.93 -29.40 -5.24
CA GLY A 77 -12.00 -30.40 -5.14
C GLY A 77 -11.52 -31.82 -4.77
N SER A 78 -10.21 -32.05 -4.82
CA SER A 78 -9.56 -33.29 -4.37
C SER A 78 -9.36 -33.37 -2.86
N LEU A 79 -9.57 -32.28 -2.11
CA LEU A 79 -9.41 -32.27 -0.66
C LEU A 79 -10.61 -32.95 0.03
N PRO A 80 -10.37 -33.77 1.06
CA PRO A 80 -11.41 -34.60 1.69
C PRO A 80 -12.39 -33.79 2.56
N ASP A 81 -11.97 -32.66 3.13
CA ASP A 81 -12.83 -31.79 3.93
C ASP A 81 -13.12 -30.47 3.19
N SER A 82 -14.41 -30.22 2.96
CA SER A 82 -14.94 -28.97 2.42
C SER A 82 -14.43 -27.72 3.15
N ARG A 83 -14.26 -27.76 4.47
CA ARG A 83 -13.82 -26.59 5.26
C ARG A 83 -12.34 -26.29 5.04
N VAL A 84 -11.52 -27.34 4.95
CA VAL A 84 -10.10 -27.22 4.60
C VAL A 84 -9.97 -26.69 3.17
N ALA A 85 -10.78 -27.16 2.25
CA ALA A 85 -10.81 -26.66 0.87
C ALA A 85 -11.20 -25.18 0.78
N TRP A 86 -12.13 -24.71 1.62
CA TRP A 86 -12.51 -23.29 1.68
C TRP A 86 -11.41 -22.42 2.28
N ALA A 87 -10.75 -22.89 3.34
CA ALA A 87 -9.61 -22.19 3.93
C ALA A 87 -8.42 -22.11 2.95
N ALA A 88 -8.14 -23.20 2.23
CA ALA A 88 -7.12 -23.23 1.18
C ALA A 88 -7.47 -22.28 0.02
N ALA A 89 -8.73 -22.30 -0.44
CA ALA A 89 -9.22 -21.37 -1.45
C ALA A 89 -9.07 -19.91 -1.02
N PHE A 90 -9.39 -19.60 0.24
CA PHE A 90 -9.18 -18.26 0.77
C PHE A 90 -7.70 -17.89 0.81
N LEU A 91 -6.84 -18.68 1.45
CA LEU A 91 -5.43 -18.36 1.64
C LEU A 91 -4.67 -18.24 0.32
N ILE A 92 -4.95 -19.16 -0.62
CA ILE A 92 -4.21 -19.26 -1.87
C ILE A 92 -4.79 -18.30 -2.89
N ILE A 93 -6.11 -18.26 -3.10
CA ILE A 93 -6.74 -17.48 -4.18
C ILE A 93 -7.10 -16.05 -3.76
N GLN A 94 -7.82 -15.88 -2.65
CA GLN A 94 -8.26 -14.55 -2.18
C GLN A 94 -7.19 -13.84 -1.33
N GLY A 95 -6.30 -14.59 -0.70
CA GLY A 95 -5.25 -14.12 0.19
C GLY A 95 -4.34 -13.07 -0.46
N PRO A 96 -3.87 -13.26 -1.70
CA PRO A 96 -3.12 -12.24 -2.42
C PRO A 96 -3.89 -10.92 -2.61
N PHE A 97 -5.20 -10.96 -2.87
CA PHE A 97 -6.02 -9.74 -2.98
C PHE A 97 -6.21 -9.06 -1.63
N PHE A 98 -6.35 -9.85 -0.56
CA PHE A 98 -6.41 -9.34 0.80
C PHE A 98 -5.06 -8.70 1.21
N LEU A 99 -3.95 -9.36 0.89
CA LEU A 99 -2.60 -8.83 1.08
C LEU A 99 -2.42 -7.51 0.31
N ALA A 100 -2.83 -7.45 -0.95
CA ALA A 100 -2.81 -6.24 -1.75
C ALA A 100 -3.58 -5.09 -1.09
N LEU A 101 -4.73 -5.39 -0.48
CA LEU A 101 -5.54 -4.40 0.22
C LEU A 101 -4.78 -3.83 1.40
N LEU A 102 -4.24 -4.71 2.24
CA LEU A 102 -3.51 -4.34 3.45
C LEU A 102 -2.21 -3.57 3.14
N THR A 103 -1.45 -4.03 2.16
CA THR A 103 -0.22 -3.35 1.72
C THR A 103 -0.53 -1.98 1.15
N SER A 104 -1.59 -1.85 0.36
CA SER A 104 -2.01 -0.57 -0.24
C SER A 104 -2.51 0.43 0.79
N PHE A 105 -3.30 -0.01 1.78
CA PHE A 105 -3.70 0.85 2.89
C PHE A 105 -2.50 1.34 3.69
N THR A 106 -1.54 0.46 3.98
CA THR A 106 -0.33 0.83 4.74
C THR A 106 0.55 1.80 3.96
N ALA A 107 0.78 1.50 2.69
CA ALA A 107 1.59 2.29 1.78
C ALA A 107 0.96 3.67 1.47
N ALA A 108 -0.37 3.77 1.42
CA ALA A 108 -1.06 5.04 1.26
C ALA A 108 -1.06 5.87 2.54
N ASN A 109 -1.33 5.26 3.70
CA ASN A 109 -1.64 5.96 4.93
C ASN A 109 -0.39 6.50 5.65
N ILE A 110 0.71 5.74 5.69
CA ILE A 110 1.90 6.16 6.46
C ILE A 110 2.61 7.38 5.83
N PRO A 111 2.94 7.40 4.52
CA PRO A 111 3.48 8.59 3.87
C PRO A 111 2.53 9.79 3.93
N LEU A 112 1.24 9.58 3.72
CA LEU A 112 0.21 10.63 3.82
C LEU A 112 0.20 11.26 5.20
N ASN A 113 0.28 10.45 6.24
CA ASN A 113 0.38 10.94 7.59
C ASN A 113 1.64 11.78 7.77
N ILE A 114 2.82 11.26 7.42
CA ILE A 114 4.08 11.97 7.63
C ILE A 114 4.07 13.33 6.91
N ILE A 115 3.79 13.35 5.61
CA ILE A 115 3.74 14.57 4.79
C ILE A 115 2.62 15.50 5.26
N GLY A 116 1.44 14.97 5.58
CA GLY A 116 0.32 15.79 6.07
C GLY A 116 0.65 16.49 7.39
N SER A 117 1.50 15.89 8.24
CA SER A 117 1.97 16.59 9.46
C SER A 117 2.94 17.70 9.15
N GLU A 118 3.74 17.55 8.09
CA GLU A 118 4.71 18.58 7.69
C GLU A 118 3.99 19.81 7.15
N ILE A 119 2.93 19.58 6.36
CA ILE A 119 2.04 20.64 5.87
C ILE A 119 1.37 21.33 7.08
N ASN A 120 0.67 20.59 7.94
CA ASN A 120 -0.08 21.17 9.06
C ASN A 120 0.80 21.86 10.13
N ARG A 121 2.10 21.53 10.19
CA ARG A 121 3.05 22.15 11.12
C ARG A 121 3.83 23.32 10.50
N GLY A 122 3.52 23.72 9.27
CA GLY A 122 4.29 24.73 8.53
C GLY A 122 5.72 24.31 8.19
N THR A 123 6.09 23.04 8.42
CA THR A 123 7.43 22.54 8.10
C THR A 123 7.65 22.51 6.59
N MET A 124 6.58 22.33 5.82
CA MET A 124 6.64 22.39 4.36
C MET A 124 7.06 23.78 3.86
N GLU A 125 6.58 24.86 4.49
CA GLU A 125 6.96 26.23 4.15
C GLU A 125 8.45 26.47 4.39
N LEU A 126 8.99 25.96 5.51
CA LEU A 126 10.42 26.01 5.80
C LEU A 126 11.26 25.26 4.76
N LEU A 127 10.77 24.12 4.27
CA LEU A 127 11.44 23.35 3.21
C LEU A 127 11.39 24.04 1.85
N LEU A 128 10.33 24.81 1.57
CA LEU A 128 10.19 25.62 0.35
C LEU A 128 11.01 26.91 0.42
N ALA A 129 11.22 27.46 1.62
CA ALA A 129 12.10 28.62 1.85
C ALA A 129 13.59 28.25 1.79
N ALA A 130 13.94 26.98 2.00
CA ALA A 130 15.29 26.47 1.82
C ALA A 130 15.71 26.49 0.33
N PRO A 131 17.02 26.51 0.00
CA PRO A 131 17.51 26.46 -1.38
C PRO A 131 17.35 25.06 -2.01
N ILE A 132 16.15 24.48 -1.94
CA ILE A 132 15.77 23.18 -2.45
C ILE A 132 14.75 23.40 -3.57
N ARG A 133 14.99 22.83 -4.75
CA ARG A 133 14.03 22.89 -5.85
C ARG A 133 12.77 22.09 -5.49
N LEU A 134 11.58 22.66 -5.71
CA LEU A 134 10.29 21.99 -5.48
C LEU A 134 10.24 20.59 -6.12
N ARG A 135 10.70 20.46 -7.37
CA ARG A 135 10.79 19.18 -8.08
C ARG A 135 11.58 18.12 -7.30
N THR A 136 12.68 18.51 -6.67
CA THR A 136 13.51 17.60 -5.85
C THR A 136 12.76 17.17 -4.60
N LEU A 137 12.01 18.07 -3.97
CA LEU A 137 11.22 17.78 -2.78
C LEU A 137 10.06 16.80 -3.09
N VAL A 138 9.32 17.05 -4.17
CA VAL A 138 8.25 16.14 -4.65
C VAL A 138 8.82 14.76 -4.97
N LEU A 139 9.94 14.69 -5.70
CA LEU A 139 10.59 13.41 -5.99
C LEU A 139 11.09 12.69 -4.73
N ALA A 140 11.55 13.43 -3.72
CA ALA A 140 11.94 12.86 -2.43
C ALA A 140 10.75 12.23 -1.69
N MET A 141 9.59 12.90 -1.69
CA MET A 141 8.35 12.37 -1.11
C MET A 141 7.86 11.12 -1.85
N PHE A 142 7.90 11.13 -3.18
CA PHE A 142 7.55 9.97 -4.02
C PHE A 142 8.50 8.80 -3.79
N THR A 143 9.81 9.07 -3.70
CA THR A 143 10.83 8.04 -3.45
C THR A 143 10.66 7.42 -2.06
N ALA A 144 10.37 8.24 -1.05
CA ALA A 144 10.09 7.74 0.29
C ALA A 144 8.82 6.87 0.31
N SER A 145 7.75 7.32 -0.34
CA SER A 145 6.50 6.54 -0.47
C SER A 145 6.75 5.20 -1.18
N LEU A 146 7.50 5.20 -2.28
CA LEU A 146 7.89 3.99 -3.01
C LEU A 146 8.70 3.03 -2.11
N SER A 147 9.73 3.55 -1.42
CA SER A 147 10.55 2.74 -0.51
C SER A 147 9.71 2.11 0.60
N PHE A 148 8.71 2.85 1.07
CA PHE A 148 7.81 2.39 2.12
C PHE A 148 6.79 1.37 1.60
N ALA A 149 6.28 1.53 0.38
CA ALA A 149 5.41 0.56 -0.27
C ALA A 149 6.12 -0.80 -0.45
N VAL A 150 7.37 -0.79 -0.92
CA VAL A 150 8.21 -2.01 -1.05
C VAL A 150 8.42 -2.67 0.32
N ALA A 151 8.74 -1.88 1.34
CA ALA A 151 8.91 -2.40 2.70
C ALA A 151 7.62 -2.99 3.28
N SER A 152 6.51 -2.28 3.10
CA SER A 152 5.19 -2.71 3.55
C SER A 152 4.82 -4.04 2.93
N TRP A 153 5.01 -4.14 1.62
CA TRP A 153 4.84 -5.37 0.87
C TRP A 153 5.74 -6.49 1.38
N ALA A 154 7.04 -6.24 1.56
CA ALA A 154 7.97 -7.29 1.99
C ALA A 154 7.60 -7.84 3.37
N VAL A 155 7.32 -6.96 4.35
CA VAL A 155 6.96 -7.35 5.72
C VAL A 155 5.62 -8.09 5.74
N LEU A 156 4.59 -7.55 5.09
CA LEU A 156 3.25 -8.16 5.09
C LEU A 156 3.20 -9.45 4.29
N SER A 157 3.90 -9.52 3.15
CA SER A 157 4.00 -10.74 2.34
C SER A 157 4.71 -11.84 3.12
N PHE A 158 5.83 -11.51 3.78
CA PHE A 158 6.55 -12.48 4.60
C PHE A 158 5.66 -13.03 5.72
N MET A 159 4.99 -12.16 6.48
CA MET A 159 4.05 -12.58 7.54
C MET A 159 2.90 -13.43 7.00
N THR A 160 2.30 -13.02 5.89
CA THR A 160 1.19 -13.73 5.24
C THR A 160 1.62 -15.09 4.73
N LEU A 161 2.79 -15.19 4.10
CA LEU A 161 3.35 -16.45 3.60
C LEU A 161 3.65 -17.41 4.75
N VAL A 162 4.31 -16.94 5.80
CA VAL A 162 4.61 -17.75 7.00
C VAL A 162 3.32 -18.26 7.63
N LEU A 163 2.34 -17.39 7.83
CA LEU A 163 1.07 -17.78 8.43
C LEU A 163 0.29 -18.75 7.54
N SER A 164 0.23 -18.48 6.23
CA SER A 164 -0.46 -19.36 5.26
C SER A 164 0.21 -20.72 5.21
N PHE A 165 1.53 -20.78 5.21
CA PHE A 165 2.31 -22.02 5.23
C PHE A 165 1.98 -22.87 6.46
N PHE A 166 2.10 -22.29 7.67
CA PHE A 166 1.80 -23.03 8.91
C PHE A 166 0.33 -23.45 9.00
N THR A 167 -0.58 -22.62 8.49
CA THR A 167 -2.02 -22.95 8.50
C THR A 167 -2.33 -24.10 7.55
N LEU A 168 -1.83 -24.06 6.31
CA LEU A 168 -2.02 -25.13 5.32
C LEU A 168 -1.35 -26.43 5.76
N TRP A 169 -0.14 -26.32 6.32
CA TRP A 169 0.59 -27.47 6.87
C TRP A 169 -0.16 -28.10 8.04
N GLY A 170 -0.68 -27.30 8.98
CA GLY A 170 -1.49 -27.77 10.10
C GLY A 170 -2.81 -28.41 9.66
N MET A 171 -3.33 -28.05 8.49
CA MET A 171 -4.52 -28.67 7.88
C MET A 171 -4.20 -29.92 7.05
N GLY A 172 -2.93 -30.33 6.94
CA GLY A 172 -2.52 -31.51 6.15
C GLY A 172 -2.57 -31.29 4.63
N VAL A 173 -2.62 -30.04 4.16
CA VAL A 173 -2.62 -29.72 2.73
C VAL A 173 -1.18 -29.80 2.21
N THR A 174 -0.85 -30.89 1.51
CA THR A 174 0.51 -31.15 1.00
C THR A 174 0.67 -30.83 -0.49
N GLN A 175 -0.43 -30.71 -1.23
CA GLN A 175 -0.42 -30.38 -2.66
C GLN A 175 -1.09 -29.02 -2.90
N LEU A 176 -0.33 -28.11 -3.49
CA LEU A 176 -0.84 -26.83 -3.97
C LEU A 176 -1.09 -26.97 -5.48
N MET A 177 -2.35 -26.85 -5.89
CA MET A 177 -2.76 -26.99 -7.29
C MET A 177 -2.85 -25.69 -8.15
N PRO A 178 -2.30 -24.51 -7.80
CA PRO A 178 -2.23 -23.42 -8.77
C PRO A 178 -1.10 -23.60 -9.79
N GLU A 179 -1.36 -23.18 -11.03
CA GLU A 179 -0.35 -23.08 -12.09
C GLU A 179 0.82 -22.17 -11.67
N PRO A 180 2.06 -22.38 -12.15
CA PRO A 180 3.20 -21.51 -11.82
C PRO A 180 2.97 -20.02 -12.08
N THR A 181 2.26 -19.71 -13.18
CA THR A 181 1.84 -18.36 -13.57
C THR A 181 0.97 -17.67 -12.51
N TYR A 182 0.21 -18.44 -11.73
CA TYR A 182 -0.59 -17.92 -10.64
C TYR A 182 0.30 -17.30 -9.57
N TRP A 183 1.34 -18.01 -9.12
CA TRP A 183 2.22 -17.57 -8.03
C TRP A 183 2.95 -16.27 -8.35
N GLU A 184 3.41 -16.12 -9.59
CA GLU A 184 4.04 -14.88 -10.07
C GLU A 184 3.06 -13.70 -9.98
N SER A 185 1.84 -13.87 -10.51
CA SER A 185 0.82 -12.83 -10.49
C SER A 185 0.34 -12.49 -9.07
N ALA A 186 0.19 -13.51 -8.22
CA ALA A 186 -0.21 -13.38 -6.81
C ALA A 186 0.83 -12.64 -5.97
N PHE A 187 2.12 -12.76 -6.30
CA PHE A 187 3.20 -12.09 -5.59
C PHE A 187 3.43 -10.65 -6.06
N LEU A 188 3.33 -10.41 -7.38
CA LEU A 188 3.58 -9.10 -7.98
C LEU A 188 2.41 -8.12 -7.83
N MET A 189 1.16 -8.60 -7.88
CA MET A 189 -0.03 -7.75 -7.78
C MET A 189 -0.09 -6.93 -6.49
N PRO A 190 0.15 -7.50 -5.28
CA PRO A 190 0.14 -6.71 -4.05
C PRO A 190 1.19 -5.60 -4.01
N LEU A 191 2.36 -5.82 -4.63
CA LEU A 191 3.42 -4.83 -4.72
C LEU A 191 3.03 -3.68 -5.64
N SER A 192 2.58 -4.00 -6.86
CA SER A 192 2.27 -2.98 -7.87
C SER A 192 1.11 -2.07 -7.44
N LEU A 193 0.09 -2.65 -6.81
CA LEU A 193 -1.04 -1.90 -6.25
C LEU A 193 -0.63 -1.05 -5.04
N ALA A 194 0.24 -1.56 -4.17
CA ALA A 194 0.73 -0.79 -3.02
C ALA A 194 1.56 0.42 -3.45
N ILE A 195 2.40 0.25 -4.48
CA ILE A 195 3.15 1.35 -5.09
C ILE A 195 2.17 2.41 -5.61
N LEU A 196 1.19 2.01 -6.42
CA LEU A 196 0.21 2.93 -6.97
C LEU A 196 -0.53 3.69 -5.86
N ALA A 197 -1.04 3.00 -4.85
CA ALA A 197 -1.77 3.60 -3.74
C ALA A 197 -0.91 4.60 -2.95
N GLY A 198 0.35 4.25 -2.69
CA GLY A 198 1.31 5.16 -2.05
C GLY A 198 1.56 6.43 -2.86
N LEU A 199 1.72 6.30 -4.18
CA LEU A 199 1.95 7.44 -5.08
C LEU A 199 0.71 8.33 -5.23
N LEU A 200 -0.47 7.74 -5.42
CA LEU A 200 -1.74 8.47 -5.50
C LEU A 200 -2.00 9.25 -4.21
N SER A 201 -1.77 8.63 -3.06
CA SER A 201 -1.97 9.26 -1.75
C SER A 201 -1.10 10.51 -1.58
N VAL A 202 0.18 10.42 -1.95
CA VAL A 202 1.10 11.56 -1.92
C VAL A 202 0.68 12.63 -2.93
N LEU A 203 0.33 12.24 -4.16
CA LEU A 203 -0.12 13.19 -5.17
C LEU A 203 -1.35 13.99 -4.71
N PHE A 204 -2.39 13.30 -4.25
CA PHE A 204 -3.63 13.94 -3.83
C PHE A 204 -3.39 14.90 -2.67
N LEU A 205 -2.51 14.55 -1.74
CA LEU A 205 -2.14 15.44 -0.65
C LEU A 205 -1.42 16.71 -1.15
N LEU A 206 -0.54 16.59 -2.14
CA LEU A 206 0.18 17.73 -2.70
C LEU A 206 -0.69 18.62 -3.58
N LEU A 207 -1.68 18.05 -4.27
CA LEU A 207 -2.65 18.80 -5.09
C LEU A 207 -3.74 19.44 -4.23
N PHE A 208 -4.12 18.79 -3.12
CA PHE A 208 -5.18 19.24 -2.24
C PHE A 208 -4.73 19.18 -0.76
N PRO A 209 -3.88 20.12 -0.30
CA PRO A 209 -3.37 20.12 1.07
C PRO A 209 -4.46 20.23 2.15
N SER A 210 -5.61 20.81 1.82
CA SER A 210 -6.79 20.85 2.71
C SER A 210 -7.23 19.45 3.16
N LEU A 211 -6.91 18.40 2.39
CA LEU A 211 -7.18 17.02 2.76
C LEU A 211 -6.29 16.53 3.92
N ALA A 212 -5.19 17.21 4.23
CA ALA A 212 -4.35 16.96 5.40
C ALA A 212 -5.07 17.25 6.72
N ARG A 213 -6.17 18.03 6.70
CA ARG A 213 -6.94 18.43 7.89
C ARG A 213 -7.87 17.34 8.42
N PHE A 214 -8.25 16.35 7.60
CA PHE A 214 -9.11 15.22 8.02
C PHE A 214 -8.41 14.20 8.96
N ARG A 215 -7.33 14.60 9.62
CA ARG A 215 -6.33 13.70 10.21
C ARG A 215 -6.42 13.55 11.74
N THR A 216 -7.12 14.42 12.46
CA THR A 216 -7.17 14.34 13.93
C THR A 216 -8.30 13.44 14.42
N GLY A 217 -7.97 12.17 14.73
CA GLY A 217 -8.79 11.29 15.57
C GLY A 217 -9.84 10.42 14.86
N MET A 218 -9.93 10.50 13.53
CA MET A 218 -10.89 9.74 12.74
C MET A 218 -10.33 8.37 12.31
N LEU A 219 -11.20 7.35 12.23
CA LEU A 219 -10.84 6.00 11.81
C LEU A 219 -10.22 6.03 10.39
N VAL A 220 -9.31 5.10 10.09
CA VAL A 220 -8.60 5.00 8.79
C VAL A 220 -9.54 5.01 7.58
N THR A 221 -10.79 4.57 7.76
CA THR A 221 -11.87 4.56 6.76
C THR A 221 -12.46 5.92 6.45
N GLN A 222 -12.13 6.97 7.20
CA GLN A 222 -12.69 8.32 7.04
C GLN A 222 -11.79 9.25 6.23
N ASN A 223 -10.58 8.82 5.84
CA ASN A 223 -9.74 9.62 4.97
C ASN A 223 -10.08 9.33 3.49
N PRO A 224 -10.74 10.27 2.78
CA PRO A 224 -11.15 10.05 1.39
C PRO A 224 -9.95 9.85 0.45
N VAL A 225 -8.79 10.43 0.77
CA VAL A 225 -7.55 10.26 -0.02
C VAL A 225 -7.12 8.80 -0.01
N VAL A 226 -7.12 8.17 1.17
CA VAL A 226 -6.72 6.77 1.31
C VAL A 226 -7.72 5.87 0.58
N LEU A 227 -9.03 6.12 0.72
CA LEU A 227 -10.05 5.32 0.02
C LEU A 227 -9.95 5.43 -1.51
N ILE A 228 -9.73 6.63 -2.04
CA ILE A 228 -9.57 6.84 -3.49
C ILE A 228 -8.27 6.19 -3.96
N ALA A 229 -7.17 6.36 -3.22
CA ALA A 229 -5.88 5.78 -3.56
C ALA A 229 -5.89 4.24 -3.53
N THR A 230 -6.64 3.62 -2.62
CA THR A 230 -6.76 2.15 -2.51
C THR A 230 -7.91 1.57 -3.34
N SER A 231 -8.72 2.42 -4.00
CA SER A 231 -9.86 2.00 -4.81
C SER A 231 -9.53 0.95 -5.89
N PRO A 232 -8.37 0.98 -6.59
CA PRO A 232 -8.06 -0.06 -7.58
C PRO A 232 -7.97 -1.46 -6.95
N VAL A 233 -7.53 -1.53 -5.69
CA VAL A 233 -7.44 -2.79 -4.96
C VAL A 233 -8.80 -3.26 -4.49
N LEU A 234 -9.61 -2.34 -3.99
CA LEU A 234 -11.00 -2.62 -3.61
C LEU A 234 -11.78 -3.16 -4.80
N ILE A 235 -11.63 -2.54 -5.98
CA ILE A 235 -12.26 -3.02 -7.22
C ILE A 235 -11.79 -4.44 -7.55
N SER A 236 -10.48 -4.70 -7.48
CA SER A 236 -9.92 -6.04 -7.76
C SER A 236 -10.47 -7.11 -6.81
N LEU A 237 -10.55 -6.80 -5.51
CA LEU A 237 -11.10 -7.69 -4.48
C LEU A 237 -12.61 -7.92 -4.64
N VAL A 238 -13.35 -6.86 -4.99
CA VAL A 238 -14.80 -6.95 -5.26
C VAL A 238 -15.06 -7.80 -6.49
N VAL A 239 -14.28 -7.64 -7.57
CA VAL A 239 -14.40 -8.45 -8.78
C VAL A 239 -14.16 -9.93 -8.46
N ILE A 240 -13.10 -10.28 -7.73
CA ILE A 240 -12.78 -11.69 -7.45
C ILE A 240 -13.77 -12.37 -6.50
N THR A 241 -14.50 -11.58 -5.71
CA THR A 241 -15.51 -12.05 -4.77
C THR A 241 -16.90 -12.12 -5.40
N LEU A 242 -17.30 -11.13 -6.21
CA LEU A 242 -18.62 -11.09 -6.85
C LEU A 242 -18.69 -11.86 -8.17
N ARG A 243 -17.55 -12.05 -8.85
CA ARG A 243 -17.45 -12.73 -10.14
C ARG A 243 -16.41 -13.85 -10.06
N PRO A 244 -16.69 -14.93 -9.30
CA PRO A 244 -15.73 -16.03 -9.15
C PRO A 244 -15.48 -16.80 -10.46
N ASP A 245 -16.34 -16.60 -11.47
CA ASP A 245 -16.16 -17.06 -12.85
C ASP A 245 -14.96 -16.41 -13.57
N VAL A 246 -14.52 -15.23 -13.11
CA VAL A 246 -13.37 -14.54 -13.68
C VAL A 246 -12.08 -15.13 -13.12
N SER A 247 -11.16 -15.51 -14.01
CA SER A 247 -9.85 -16.04 -13.63
C SER A 247 -9.08 -15.06 -12.73
N PRO A 248 -8.63 -15.47 -11.53
CA PRO A 248 -7.83 -14.64 -10.63
C PRO A 248 -6.56 -14.09 -11.29
N VAL A 249 -5.92 -14.90 -12.14
CA VAL A 249 -4.70 -14.52 -12.89
C VAL A 249 -4.99 -13.34 -13.82
N ARG A 250 -6.16 -13.33 -14.49
CA ARG A 250 -6.53 -12.22 -15.38
C ARG A 250 -6.74 -10.93 -14.60
N VAL A 251 -7.42 -10.99 -13.45
CA VAL A 251 -7.60 -9.80 -12.59
C VAL A 251 -6.25 -9.28 -12.11
N ALA A 252 -5.38 -10.16 -11.62
CA ALA A 252 -4.04 -9.81 -11.18
C ALA A 252 -3.20 -9.19 -12.31
N TYR A 253 -3.26 -9.76 -13.52
CA TYR A 253 -2.55 -9.22 -14.68
C TYR A 253 -2.98 -7.79 -15.02
N PHE A 254 -4.29 -7.53 -15.13
CA PHE A 254 -4.78 -6.17 -15.39
C PHE A 254 -4.44 -5.20 -14.26
N ALA A 255 -4.52 -5.65 -13.00
CA ALA A 255 -4.14 -4.85 -11.86
C ALA A 255 -2.65 -4.49 -11.91
N ILE A 256 -1.76 -5.44 -12.23
CA ILE A 256 -0.31 -5.21 -12.36
C ILE A 256 -0.03 -4.22 -13.48
N VAL A 257 -0.50 -4.50 -14.71
CA VAL A 257 -0.21 -3.66 -15.88
C VAL A 257 -0.77 -2.25 -15.68
N GLY A 258 -2.03 -2.13 -15.26
CA GLY A 258 -2.67 -0.84 -15.02
C GLY A 258 -1.97 -0.03 -13.92
N SER A 259 -1.60 -0.68 -12.82
CA SER A 259 -0.92 0.00 -11.71
C SER A 259 0.49 0.43 -12.03
N LEU A 260 1.24 -0.35 -12.81
CA LEU A 260 2.58 0.04 -13.25
C LEU A 260 2.55 1.20 -14.23
N ILE A 261 1.68 1.16 -15.25
CA ILE A 261 1.52 2.26 -16.22
C ILE A 261 1.17 3.55 -15.48
N LEU A 262 0.17 3.49 -14.60
CA LEU A 262 -0.25 4.67 -13.85
C LEU A 262 0.83 5.16 -12.89
N SER A 263 1.54 4.26 -12.20
CA SER A 263 2.65 4.64 -11.30
C SER A 263 3.78 5.35 -12.04
N ILE A 264 4.16 4.85 -13.23
CA ILE A 264 5.18 5.49 -14.07
C ILE A 264 4.71 6.87 -14.51
N LEU A 265 3.47 6.98 -14.99
CA LEU A 265 2.87 8.26 -15.37
C LEU A 265 2.86 9.25 -14.21
N LEU A 266 2.51 8.81 -13.00
CA LEU A 266 2.51 9.64 -11.81
C LEU A 266 3.90 10.17 -11.47
N VAL A 267 4.94 9.34 -11.48
CA VAL A 267 6.31 9.79 -11.18
C VAL A 267 6.81 10.82 -12.19
N LEU A 268 6.42 10.69 -13.46
CA LEU A 268 6.83 11.59 -14.54
C LEU A 268 6.05 12.91 -14.53
N VAL A 269 4.73 12.85 -14.31
CA VAL A 269 3.82 14.00 -14.47
C VAL A 269 3.61 14.76 -13.17
N ALA A 270 3.62 14.09 -12.01
CA ALA A 270 3.36 14.76 -10.72
C ALA A 270 4.29 15.94 -10.43
N PRO A 271 5.62 15.88 -10.70
CA PRO A 271 6.49 17.02 -10.46
C PRO A 271 6.23 18.22 -11.37
N LEU A 272 5.45 18.05 -12.43
CA LEU A 272 5.01 19.10 -13.34
C LEU A 272 3.66 19.70 -12.92
N LEU A 273 2.82 18.91 -12.23
CA LEU A 273 1.50 19.34 -11.76
C LEU A 273 1.56 20.13 -10.46
N VAL A 274 2.47 19.77 -9.54
CA VAL A 274 2.58 20.42 -8.23
C VAL A 274 3.23 21.79 -8.36
N ARG A 275 2.53 22.84 -7.93
CA ARG A 275 3.04 24.23 -7.91
C ARG A 275 3.37 24.64 -6.48
N GLY A 276 4.33 25.56 -6.30
CA GLY A 276 4.65 26.06 -4.96
C GLY A 276 3.46 26.76 -4.30
N GLU A 277 2.66 27.46 -5.12
CA GLU A 277 1.44 28.17 -4.70
C GLU A 277 0.40 27.24 -4.08
N THR A 278 0.25 25.99 -4.56
CA THR A 278 -0.73 25.06 -4.00
C THR A 278 -0.38 24.63 -2.58
N LEU A 279 0.89 24.75 -2.18
CA LEU A 279 1.40 24.35 -0.86
C LEU A 279 1.46 25.51 0.15
N LEU A 280 1.22 26.75 -0.29
CA LEU A 280 1.39 27.98 0.50
C LEU A 280 0.07 28.70 0.81
N HIS A 281 -1.07 28.20 0.31
CA HIS A 281 -2.39 28.81 0.57
C HIS A 281 -3.10 28.10 1.71
N GLU A 282 -3.13 28.76 2.87
CA GLU A 282 -4.20 28.71 3.87
C GLU A 282 -3.97 29.84 4.90
N GLU A 283 -4.32 31.07 4.51
CA GLU A 283 -4.90 32.05 5.45
C GLU A 283 -6.41 32.05 5.29
#